data_AF-A0AAD8C9R0-F1
#
_entry.id   AF-A0AAD8C9R0-F1
#
_cell.length_a   1.000
_cell.length_b   1.000
_cell.length_c   1.000
_cell.angle_alpha   90.00
_cell.angle_beta   90.00
_cell.angle_gamma   90.00
#
_symmetry.space_group_name_H-M   'P 1'
#
loop_
_entity.id
_entity.type
_entity.pdbx_description
1 polymer ?
#
loop_
_entity_poly.entity_id
_entity_poly.type
_entity_poly.pdbx_seq_one_letter_code
_entity_poly.pdbx_strand_id
1 'polypeptide(L)'
;YHCSFVENYYADGSATNMPGTLKECQDKCISFTWCLGYSYFNPNCRLLRNIDPSIFRWPNPVHEKFCEDVCAPGEEYKDNNCPECNIGFYKDQYANSNCTKCPNHKITLEQGSSSITNCNI
;
A
#
# COMPACT_ATOMS: atom_id res chain seq x y z
N TYR A 1 6.85 4.79 -1.20
CA TYR A 1 5.41 5.17 -1.09
C TYR A 1 4.51 3.94 -1.11
N HIS A 2 3.94 3.61 0.05
CA HIS A 2 2.97 2.53 0.22
C HIS A 2 1.66 3.12 0.74
N CYS A 3 0.54 2.75 0.12
CA CYS A 3 -0.78 3.15 0.57
C CYS A 3 -1.56 1.93 1.06
N SER A 4 -2.14 2.07 2.24
CA SER A 4 -3.07 1.13 2.84
C SER A 4 -4.42 1.80 3.04
N PHE A 5 -5.42 1.00 3.42
CA PHE A 5 -6.77 1.49 3.68
C PHE A 5 -7.23 1.10 5.07
N VAL A 6 -7.86 2.03 5.77
CA VAL A 6 -8.46 1.81 7.09
C VAL A 6 -9.97 1.97 6.97
N GLU A 7 -10.72 1.04 7.57
CA GLU A 7 -12.18 1.10 7.60
C GLU A 7 -12.66 2.11 8.64
N ASN A 8 -13.41 3.11 8.17
CA ASN A 8 -14.05 4.14 8.97
C ASN A 8 -15.53 4.31 8.56
N TYR A 9 -16.37 4.81 9.46
CA TYR A 9 -17.83 4.96 9.26
C TYR A 9 -18.26 6.40 8.90
N TYR A 10 -17.37 7.20 8.33
CA TYR A 10 -17.61 8.59 7.93
C TYR A 10 -18.04 8.67 6.46
N ALA A 11 -18.97 9.56 6.08
CA ALA A 11 -19.48 9.62 4.70
C ALA A 11 -19.35 11.01 4.05
N ASP A 12 -18.90 11.02 2.79
CA ASP A 12 -18.63 12.22 1.98
C ASP A 12 -19.84 12.69 1.13
N GLY A 13 -19.89 13.99 0.86
CA GLY A 13 -20.77 14.66 -0.09
C GLY A 13 -20.24 14.77 -1.53
N SER A 14 -18.93 14.65 -1.79
CA SER A 14 -18.32 14.88 -3.12
C SER A 14 -17.44 13.73 -3.62
N ALA A 15 -18.02 12.83 -4.41
CA ALA A 15 -17.29 11.64 -4.86
C ALA A 15 -17.52 11.31 -6.33
N THR A 16 -16.57 10.60 -6.92
CA THR A 16 -16.66 10.10 -8.29
C THR A 16 -17.14 8.66 -8.26
N ASN A 17 -18.29 8.38 -8.89
CA ASN A 17 -18.75 7.01 -9.09
C ASN A 17 -18.06 6.38 -10.30
N MET A 18 -17.63 5.14 -10.16
CA MET A 18 -17.01 4.36 -11.22
C MET A 18 -17.43 2.87 -11.09
N PRO A 19 -17.74 2.19 -12.20
CA PRO A 19 -17.89 0.75 -12.18
C PRO A 19 -16.52 0.07 -12.02
N GLY A 20 -16.49 -1.09 -11.34
CA GLY A 20 -15.28 -1.88 -11.19
C GLY A 20 -15.35 -2.88 -10.03
N THR A 21 -14.29 -3.67 -9.91
CA THR A 21 -14.03 -4.56 -8.79
C THR A 21 -13.47 -3.79 -7.58
N LEU A 22 -13.45 -4.43 -6.42
CA LEU A 22 -12.81 -3.88 -5.21
C LEU A 22 -11.34 -3.51 -5.46
N LYS A 23 -10.59 -4.36 -6.19
CA LYS A 23 -9.18 -4.13 -6.47
C LYS A 23 -8.97 -2.93 -7.40
N GLU A 24 -9.77 -2.81 -8.46
CA GLU A 24 -9.70 -1.65 -9.35
C GLU A 24 -10.06 -0.35 -8.61
N CYS A 25 -10.98 -0.41 -7.65
CA CYS A 25 -11.34 0.72 -6.80
C CYS A 25 -10.14 1.19 -5.94
N GLN A 26 -9.47 0.24 -5.29
CA GLN A 26 -8.27 0.47 -4.50
C GLN A 26 -7.14 1.05 -5.36
N ASP A 27 -6.79 0.38 -6.46
CA ASP A 27 -5.69 0.77 -7.35
C ASP A 27 -5.92 2.18 -7.93
N LYS A 28 -7.16 2.48 -8.36
CA LYS A 28 -7.47 3.83 -8.84
C LYS A 28 -7.39 4.87 -7.73
N CYS A 29 -7.90 4.61 -6.52
CA CYS A 29 -7.74 5.55 -5.43
C CYS A 29 -6.27 5.81 -5.09
N ILE A 30 -5.42 4.78 -5.10
CA ILE A 30 -3.98 4.91 -4.87
C ILE A 30 -3.34 5.78 -5.95
N SER A 31 -3.70 5.57 -7.22
CA SER A 31 -3.17 6.32 -8.37
C SER A 31 -3.52 7.81 -8.37
N PHE A 32 -4.63 8.20 -7.73
CA PHE A 32 -5.07 9.58 -7.66
C PHE A 32 -4.62 10.25 -6.37
N THR A 33 -3.85 11.33 -6.49
CA THR A 33 -3.38 12.14 -5.34
C THR A 33 -4.53 12.83 -4.60
N TRP A 34 -5.64 13.12 -5.29
CA TRP A 34 -6.83 13.73 -4.69
C TRP A 34 -7.73 12.73 -3.95
N CYS A 35 -7.55 11.42 -4.18
CA CYS A 35 -8.43 10.43 -3.57
C CYS A 35 -8.03 10.22 -2.11
N LEU A 36 -8.95 10.50 -1.19
CA LEU A 36 -8.75 10.30 0.24
C LEU A 36 -9.29 8.95 0.72
N GLY A 37 -10.05 8.24 -0.11
CA GLY A 37 -10.60 6.94 0.23
C GLY A 37 -11.64 6.48 -0.77
N TYR A 38 -12.25 5.32 -0.53
CA TYR A 38 -13.32 4.83 -1.38
C TYR A 38 -14.44 4.18 -0.58
N SER A 39 -15.60 4.00 -1.21
CA SER A 39 -16.66 3.11 -0.75
C SER A 39 -17.05 2.18 -1.88
N TYR A 40 -17.09 0.88 -1.61
CA TYR A 40 -17.40 -0.16 -2.59
C TYR A 40 -18.81 -0.71 -2.38
N PHE A 41 -19.62 -0.69 -3.45
CA PHE A 41 -20.97 -1.26 -3.50
C PHE A 41 -21.11 -1.97 -4.84
N ASN A 42 -20.77 -3.27 -4.86
CA ASN A 42 -20.74 -4.12 -6.06
C ASN A 42 -21.91 -3.83 -7.04
N PRO A 43 -21.65 -3.53 -8.33
CA PRO A 43 -20.37 -3.51 -9.05
C PRO A 43 -19.74 -2.12 -9.16
N ASN A 44 -20.08 -1.19 -8.26
CA ASN A 44 -19.67 0.19 -8.31
C ASN A 44 -18.76 0.55 -7.14
N CYS A 45 -17.94 1.55 -7.38
CA CYS A 45 -16.99 2.13 -6.45
C CYS A 45 -17.19 3.65 -6.46
N ARG A 46 -17.07 4.26 -5.30
CA ARG A 46 -17.15 5.70 -5.12
C ARG A 46 -15.83 6.19 -4.53
N LEU A 47 -15.05 6.91 -5.34
CA LEU A 47 -13.79 7.54 -4.92
C LEU A 47 -14.07 8.88 -4.24
N LEU A 48 -13.63 9.03 -3.00
CA LEU A 48 -13.95 10.14 -2.13
C LEU A 48 -12.89 11.23 -2.27
N ARG A 49 -13.36 12.47 -2.46
CA ARG A 49 -12.48 13.65 -2.48
C ARG A 49 -12.31 14.25 -1.10
N ASN A 50 -13.36 14.16 -0.28
CA ASN A 50 -13.36 14.65 1.08
C ASN A 50 -13.80 13.51 2.01
N ILE A 51 -13.40 13.56 3.28
CA ILE A 51 -13.94 12.65 4.32
C ILE A 51 -14.32 13.55 5.49
N ASP A 52 -15.61 13.61 5.80
CA ASP A 52 -16.12 14.45 6.88
C ASP A 52 -16.50 13.59 8.09
N PRO A 53 -15.72 13.63 9.18
CA PRO A 53 -15.97 12.81 10.36
C PRO A 53 -17.23 13.22 11.14
N SER A 54 -17.83 14.38 10.82
CA SER A 54 -19.05 14.87 11.46
C SER A 54 -20.34 14.36 10.80
N ILE A 55 -20.25 13.77 9.60
CA ILE A 55 -21.41 13.26 8.86
C ILE A 55 -21.57 11.76 9.13
N PHE A 56 -22.46 11.45 10.07
CA PHE A 56 -22.89 10.07 10.36
C PHE A 56 -23.97 9.65 9.34
N ARG A 57 -23.57 9.07 8.19
CA ARG A 57 -24.50 8.46 7.22
C ARG A 57 -24.15 6.99 6.95
N TRP A 58 -25.16 6.13 7.07
CA TRP A 58 -25.23 4.68 6.74
C TRP A 58 -24.99 4.37 5.24
N PRO A 59 -24.83 3.10 4.75
CA PRO A 59 -24.70 1.78 5.40
C PRO A 59 -23.39 1.02 5.06
N ASN A 60 -22.50 1.57 4.23
CA ASN A 60 -21.26 0.92 3.79
C ASN A 60 -20.04 1.61 4.42
N PRO A 61 -19.01 0.86 4.84
CA PRO A 61 -17.78 1.45 5.34
C PRO A 61 -17.10 2.28 4.24
N VAL A 62 -16.41 3.31 4.70
CA VAL A 62 -15.43 4.05 3.90
C VAL A 62 -14.05 3.49 4.21
N HIS A 63 -13.29 3.23 3.17
CA HIS A 63 -11.90 2.82 3.21
C HIS A 63 -11.04 4.06 3.01
N GLU A 64 -10.61 4.69 4.11
CA GLU A 64 -9.75 5.88 4.09
C GLU A 64 -8.33 5.48 3.66
N LYS A 65 -7.79 6.22 2.69
CA LYS A 65 -6.45 6.02 2.12
C LYS A 65 -5.42 6.64 3.07
N PHE A 66 -4.54 5.79 3.58
CA PHE A 66 -3.40 6.20 4.36
C PHE A 66 -2.12 5.84 3.62
N CYS A 67 -1.23 6.80 3.40
CA CYS A 67 0.00 6.54 2.65
C CYS A 67 1.22 7.01 3.41
N GLU A 68 2.20 6.11 3.48
CA GLU A 68 3.47 6.34 4.14
C GLU A 68 4.61 6.25 3.14
N ASP A 69 5.64 7.06 3.37
CA ASP A 69 6.85 6.98 2.56
C ASP A 69 7.78 5.91 3.11
N VAL A 70 7.40 4.66 2.83
CA VAL A 70 8.19 3.47 3.17
C VAL A 70 8.74 2.79 1.91
N CYS A 71 9.94 2.22 2.04
CA CYS A 71 10.56 1.40 0.99
C CYS A 71 9.87 0.05 0.84
N ALA A 72 9.78 -0.45 -0.40
CA ALA A 72 9.10 -1.70 -0.71
C ALA A 72 9.86 -2.92 -0.16
N PRO A 73 9.23 -4.11 -0.12
CA PRO A 73 9.96 -5.37 -0.01
C PRO A 73 11.03 -5.45 -1.10
N GLY A 74 12.22 -5.91 -0.74
CA GLY A 74 13.37 -5.91 -1.61
C GLY A 74 14.16 -4.60 -1.67
N GLU A 75 13.75 -3.53 -0.98
CA GLU A 75 14.48 -2.25 -0.96
C GLU A 75 14.85 -1.83 0.47
N GLU A 76 16.08 -1.40 0.73
CA GLU A 76 16.46 -0.81 2.03
C GLU A 76 16.30 0.70 2.05
N TYR A 77 15.98 1.25 3.22
CA TYR A 77 15.99 2.70 3.41
C TYR A 77 17.42 3.20 3.65
N LYS A 78 17.98 3.91 2.68
CA LYS A 78 19.37 4.40 2.72
C LYS A 78 19.49 5.76 2.05
N ASP A 79 20.08 6.73 2.75
CA ASP A 79 20.32 8.10 2.25
C ASP A 79 19.05 8.77 1.67
N ASN A 80 17.91 8.64 2.36
CA ASN A 80 16.58 9.10 1.88
C ASN A 80 16.13 8.49 0.54
N ASN A 81 16.68 7.34 0.16
CA ASN A 81 16.31 6.57 -1.02
C ASN A 81 15.95 5.13 -0.63
N CYS A 82 15.36 4.41 -1.58
CA CYS A 82 15.01 3.01 -1.46
C CYS A 82 15.80 2.14 -2.45
N PRO A 83 17.14 2.05 -2.35
CA PRO A 83 17.90 1.14 -3.21
C PRO A 83 17.54 -0.33 -2.94
N GLU A 84 17.65 -1.15 -3.99
CA GLU A 84 17.43 -2.60 -3.89
C GLU A 84 18.41 -3.26 -2.90
N CYS A 85 17.92 -4.28 -2.19
CA CYS A 85 18.73 -5.12 -1.33
C CYS A 85 19.88 -5.73 -2.13
N ASN A 86 21.10 -5.60 -1.62
CA ASN A 86 22.26 -6.26 -2.20
C ASN A 86 22.14 -7.79 -2.14
N ILE A 87 22.88 -8.48 -3.03
CA ILE A 87 22.97 -9.94 -3.03
C ILE A 87 23.36 -10.46 -1.64
N GLY A 88 22.62 -11.46 -1.16
CA GLY A 88 22.80 -12.00 0.18
C GLY A 88 22.02 -11.28 1.27
N PHE A 89 21.14 -10.34 0.89
CA PHE A 89 20.19 -9.69 1.76
C PHE A 89 18.78 -9.75 1.17
N TYR A 90 17.78 -9.77 2.05
CA TYR A 90 16.37 -9.78 1.68
C TYR A 90 15.57 -8.84 2.59
N LYS A 91 14.38 -8.43 2.14
CA LYS A 91 13.44 -7.66 2.96
C LYS A 91 12.01 -7.94 2.53
N ASP A 92 11.19 -8.44 3.44
CA ASP A 92 9.85 -8.95 3.16
C ASP A 92 8.71 -7.99 3.52
N GLN A 93 9.03 -6.80 4.02
CA GLN A 93 8.06 -5.85 4.54
C GLN A 93 8.21 -4.47 3.89
N TYR A 94 7.08 -3.76 3.76
CA TYR A 94 7.07 -2.32 3.49
C TYR A 94 7.47 -1.59 4.77
N ALA A 95 8.71 -1.09 4.82
CA ALA A 95 9.26 -0.42 5.99
C ALA A 95 10.49 0.41 5.63
N ASN A 96 10.83 1.42 6.44
CA ASN A 96 12.10 2.12 6.35
C ASN A 96 13.20 1.43 7.16
N SER A 97 13.34 0.12 6.96
CA SER A 97 14.37 -0.71 7.57
C SER A 97 15.41 -1.14 6.54
N ASN A 98 16.59 -1.51 7.05
CA ASN A 98 17.65 -2.08 6.23
C ASN A 98 17.31 -3.52 5.83
N CYS A 99 17.92 -4.01 4.76
CA CYS A 99 17.75 -5.40 4.37
C CYS A 99 18.38 -6.35 5.38
N THR A 100 17.74 -7.50 5.58
CA THR A 100 18.19 -8.55 6.49
C THR A 100 19.14 -9.48 5.77
N LYS A 101 20.28 -9.80 6.38
CA LYS A 101 21.24 -10.74 5.81
C LYS A 101 20.64 -12.15 5.74
N CYS A 102 20.88 -12.84 4.63
CA CYS A 102 20.50 -14.24 4.47
C CYS A 102 21.15 -15.14 5.55
N PRO A 103 20.38 -16.06 6.16
CA PRO A 103 20.92 -17.00 7.16
C PRO A 103 21.76 -18.11 6.51
N ASN A 104 22.49 -18.86 7.33
CA ASN A 104 23.23 -20.07 6.94
C ASN A 104 24.30 -19.87 5.83
N HIS A 105 24.89 -18.67 5.75
CA HIS A 105 25.83 -18.29 4.70
C HIS A 105 25.28 -18.41 3.27
N LYS A 106 23.95 -18.45 3.12
CA LYS A 106 23.31 -18.45 1.81
C LYS A 106 23.27 -17.06 1.20
N ILE A 107 23.09 -17.00 -0.11
CA ILE A 107 22.87 -15.75 -0.82
C ILE A 107 21.61 -15.79 -1.68
N THR A 108 21.16 -14.61 -2.09
CA THR A 108 20.11 -14.46 -3.10
C THR A 108 20.72 -14.57 -4.49
N LEU A 109 19.94 -15.02 -5.48
CA LEU A 109 20.40 -15.07 -6.87
C LEU A 109 20.60 -13.66 -7.45
N GLU A 110 19.67 -12.75 -7.12
CA GLU A 110 19.61 -11.40 -7.64
C GLU A 110 19.51 -10.39 -6.49
N GLN A 111 19.70 -9.11 -6.83
CA GLN A 111 19.37 -7.99 -5.93
C GLN A 111 17.85 -7.87 -5.77
N GLY A 112 17.40 -7.07 -4.81
CA GLY A 112 15.98 -6.77 -4.67
C GLY A 112 15.15 -7.89 -4.04
N SER A 113 15.77 -8.83 -3.31
CA SER A 113 15.04 -9.98 -2.78
C SER A 113 13.99 -9.58 -1.73
N SER A 114 12.74 -9.94 -2.01
CA SER A 114 11.60 -9.65 -1.15
C SER A 114 11.21 -10.79 -0.20
N SER A 115 11.98 -11.88 -0.15
CA SER A 115 11.65 -13.05 0.66
C SER A 115 12.89 -13.84 1.06
N ILE A 116 12.87 -14.35 2.30
CA ILE A 116 13.90 -15.27 2.81
C ILE A 116 14.03 -16.53 1.96
N THR A 117 12.97 -16.95 1.25
CA THR A 117 13.00 -18.12 0.38
C THR A 117 13.92 -17.97 -0.82
N ASN A 118 14.30 -16.72 -1.18
CA ASN A 118 15.30 -16.47 -2.21
C ASN A 118 16.74 -16.67 -1.70
N CYS A 119 16.97 -16.74 -0.38
CA CYS A 119 18.25 -17.11 0.22
C CYS A 119 18.46 -18.63 0.09
N ASN A 120 18.74 -19.11 -1.12
CA ASN A 120 18.81 -20.53 -1.43
C ASN A 120 20.06 -20.99 -2.21
N ILE A 121 20.93 -20.05 -2.59
CA ILE A 121 22.25 -20.32 -3.15
C ILE A 121 23.25 -20.49 -2.01
#